data_AF-A0A7Z0TWM6-F1
#
_entry.id   AF-A0A7Z0TWM6-F1
#
_cell.length_a   1.000
_cell.length_b   1.000
_cell.length_c   1.000
_cell.angle_alpha   90.00
_cell.angle_beta   90.00
_cell.angle_gamma   90.00
#
_symmetry.space_group_name_H-M   'P 1'
#
loop_
_entity.id
_entity.type
_entity.pdbx_description
1 polymer ?
#
loop_
_entity_poly.entity_id
_entity_poly.type
_entity_poly.pdbx_seq_one_letter_code
_entity_poly.pdbx_strand_id
1 'polypeptide(L)'
;MTPVYYCRFDEFEDAVVSIELAAEKLETVQATPTSTACKWVILALKNAVQAAMVLALSGTDGCGALYPESQKQNRAWLANPTPERRRQRMADFNNLLQRIQRAELLDAPVPKFVG
;
A
#
# COMPACT_ATOMS: atom_id res chain seq x y z
N MET A 1 -15.30 -0.46 26.06
CA MET A 1 -14.61 -0.10 24.80
C MET A 1 -14.47 -1.37 23.98
N THR A 2 -15.12 -1.45 22.82
CA THR A 2 -14.95 -2.55 21.88
C THR A 2 -13.51 -2.49 21.32
N PRO A 3 -12.76 -3.61 21.33
CA PRO A 3 -11.44 -3.61 20.70
C PRO A 3 -11.61 -3.32 19.21
N VAL A 4 -10.96 -2.25 18.73
CA VAL A 4 -10.86 -1.97 17.31
C VAL A 4 -9.89 -3.01 16.74
N TYR A 5 -10.43 -4.09 16.18
CA TYR A 5 -9.65 -5.05 15.41
C TYR A 5 -9.09 -4.31 14.20
N TYR A 6 -7.79 -4.01 14.23
CA TYR A 6 -7.10 -3.60 13.02
C TYR A 6 -6.74 -4.86 12.28
N CYS A 7 -7.27 -4.98 11.07
CA CYS A 7 -6.85 -6.00 10.13
C CYS A 7 -5.41 -5.65 9.72
N ARG A 8 -4.47 -6.55 10.02
CA ARG A 8 -3.12 -6.47 9.50
C ARG A 8 -3.18 -7.10 8.13
N PHE A 9 -3.08 -6.29 7.09
CA PHE A 9 -3.02 -6.77 5.73
C PHE A 9 -1.56 -7.04 5.37
N ASP A 10 -1.30 -8.14 4.68
CA ASP A 10 -0.09 -8.29 3.91
C ASP A 10 -0.24 -7.39 2.68
N GLU A 11 0.58 -6.34 2.59
CA GLU A 11 0.43 -5.36 1.52
C GLU A 11 0.75 -5.93 0.13
N PHE A 12 1.47 -7.06 0.03
CA PHE A 12 1.63 -7.76 -1.23
C PHE A 12 0.32 -8.45 -1.64
N GLU A 13 -0.30 -9.19 -0.73
CA GLU A 13 -1.59 -9.83 -0.96
C GLU A 13 -2.66 -8.77 -1.29
N ASP A 14 -2.72 -7.67 -0.55
CA ASP A 14 -3.69 -6.59 -0.78
C ASP A 14 -3.51 -5.94 -2.15
N ALA A 15 -2.26 -5.78 -2.62
CA ALA A 15 -1.99 -5.28 -3.96
C ALA A 15 -2.49 -6.24 -5.04
N VAL A 16 -2.17 -7.54 -4.93
CA VAL A 16 -2.56 -8.57 -5.91
C VAL A 16 -4.07 -8.72 -5.96
N VAL A 17 -4.71 -8.97 -4.81
CA VAL A 17 -6.17 -9.18 -4.72
C VAL A 17 -6.93 -7.95 -5.21
N SER A 18 -6.43 -6.74 -4.93
CA SER A 18 -7.03 -5.51 -5.43
C SER A 18 -6.94 -5.37 -6.96
N ILE A 19 -5.84 -5.82 -7.59
CA ILE A 19 -5.71 -5.84 -9.05
C ILE A 19 -6.64 -6.88 -9.66
N GLU A 20 -6.71 -8.08 -9.08
CA GLU A 20 -7.61 -9.14 -9.52
C GLU A 20 -9.08 -8.71 -9.45
N LEU A 21 -9.48 -8.07 -8.34
CA LEU A 21 -10.82 -7.51 -8.19
C LEU A 21 -11.09 -6.41 -9.23
N ALA A 22 -10.12 -5.55 -9.51
CA ALA A 22 -10.28 -4.52 -10.54
C ALA A 22 -10.50 -5.15 -11.93
N ALA A 23 -9.78 -6.22 -12.27
CA ALA A 23 -9.94 -6.95 -13.52
C ALA A 23 -11.32 -7.61 -13.61
N GLU A 24 -11.76 -8.32 -12.57
CA GLU A 24 -13.09 -8.95 -12.51
C GLU A 24 -14.22 -7.92 -12.69
N LYS A 25 -14.12 -6.78 -12.01
CA LYS A 25 -15.14 -5.72 -12.12
C LYS A 25 -15.05 -4.96 -13.45
N LEU A 26 -13.88 -4.89 -14.08
CA LEU A 26 -13.74 -4.29 -15.40
C LEU A 26 -14.51 -5.09 -16.46
N GLU A 27 -14.48 -6.42 -16.41
CA GLU A 27 -15.31 -7.26 -17.29
C GLU A 27 -16.80 -6.95 -17.12
N THR A 28 -17.24 -6.75 -15.87
CA THR A 28 -18.61 -6.33 -15.56
C THR A 28 -18.93 -4.95 -16.17
N VAL A 29 -18.01 -3.99 -16.09
CA VAL A 29 -18.18 -2.65 -16.68
C VAL A 29 -18.26 -2.74 -18.21
N GLN A 30 -17.45 -3.58 -18.85
CA GLN A 30 -17.45 -3.77 -20.30
C GLN A 30 -18.74 -4.42 -20.79
N ALA A 31 -19.25 -5.42 -20.05
CA ALA A 31 -20.51 -6.08 -20.38
C ALA A 31 -21.73 -5.20 -20.05
N THR A 32 -21.70 -4.48 -18.93
CA THR A 32 -22.80 -3.64 -18.45
C THR A 32 -22.26 -2.44 -17.65
N PRO A 33 -22.07 -1.29 -18.29
CA PRO A 33 -21.46 -0.13 -17.66
C PRO A 33 -22.41 0.52 -16.64
N THR A 34 -22.33 0.08 -15.39
CA THR A 34 -23.07 0.66 -14.27
C THR A 34 -22.15 1.55 -13.43
N SER A 35 -22.71 2.61 -12.84
CA SER A 35 -21.98 3.48 -11.92
C SER A 35 -21.40 2.72 -10.72
N THR A 36 -22.11 1.70 -10.24
CA THR A 36 -21.66 0.81 -9.16
C THR A 36 -20.44 -0.01 -9.58
N ALA A 37 -20.46 -0.64 -10.76
CA ALA A 37 -19.32 -1.42 -11.25
C ALA A 37 -18.09 -0.52 -11.46
N CYS A 38 -18.25 0.66 -12.06
CA CYS A 38 -17.17 1.63 -12.20
C CYS A 38 -16.59 2.07 -10.84
N LYS A 39 -17.45 2.30 -9.84
CA LYS A 39 -17.01 2.65 -8.48
C LYS A 39 -16.16 1.54 -7.86
N TRP A 40 -16.53 0.28 -8.04
CA TRP A 40 -15.74 -0.85 -7.53
C TRP A 40 -14.37 -0.95 -8.20
N VAL A 41 -14.29 -0.76 -9.52
CA VAL A 41 -13.00 -0.70 -10.22
C VAL A 41 -12.12 0.41 -9.65
N ILE A 42 -12.66 1.63 -9.47
CA ILE A 42 -11.90 2.77 -8.92
C ILE A 42 -11.39 2.47 -7.51
N LEU A 43 -12.22 1.89 -6.64
CA LEU A 43 -11.84 1.53 -5.27
C LEU A 43 -10.75 0.46 -5.24
N ALA A 44 -10.91 -0.59 -6.05
CA ALA A 44 -9.94 -1.66 -6.17
C ALA A 44 -8.58 -1.13 -6.66
N LEU A 45 -8.56 -0.34 -7.73
CA LEU A 45 -7.34 0.29 -8.23
C LEU A 45 -6.69 1.22 -7.20
N LYS A 46 -7.48 1.99 -6.44
CA LYS A 46 -6.96 2.86 -5.39
C LYS A 46 -6.27 2.06 -4.29
N ASN A 47 -6.85 0.95 -3.87
CA ASN A 47 -6.25 0.06 -2.87
C ASN A 47 -4.96 -0.58 -3.41
N ALA A 48 -4.97 -1.09 -4.63
CA ALA A 48 -3.78 -1.64 -5.30
C ALA A 48 -2.63 -0.63 -5.34
N VAL A 49 -2.91 0.60 -5.76
CA VAL A 49 -1.90 1.68 -5.79
C VAL A 49 -1.39 2.01 -4.39
N GLN A 50 -2.26 2.08 -3.38
CA GLN A 50 -1.84 2.34 -2.01
C GLN A 50 -0.94 1.23 -1.46
N ALA A 51 -1.32 -0.03 -1.66
CA ALA A 51 -0.56 -1.19 -1.25
C ALA A 51 0.82 -1.23 -1.94
N ALA A 52 0.87 -0.97 -3.26
CA ALA A 52 2.11 -0.84 -4.01
C ALA A 52 3.01 0.28 -3.47
N MET A 53 2.45 1.44 -3.12
CA MET A 53 3.22 2.53 -2.48
C MET A 53 3.80 2.10 -1.13
N VAL A 54 3.03 1.36 -0.32
CA VAL A 54 3.51 0.83 0.95
C VAL A 54 4.67 -0.13 0.71
N LEU A 55 4.54 -1.08 -0.22
CA LEU A 55 5.61 -2.03 -0.54
C LEU A 55 6.88 -1.31 -0.99
N ALA A 56 6.77 -0.37 -1.92
CA ALA A 56 7.90 0.38 -2.46
C ALA A 56 8.60 1.22 -1.39
N LEU A 57 7.83 1.86 -0.51
CA LEU A 57 8.37 2.76 0.51
C LEU A 57 8.83 2.05 1.78
N SER A 58 8.33 0.85 2.06
CA SER A 58 8.62 0.15 3.32
C SER A 58 10.10 -0.17 3.50
N GLY A 59 10.83 -0.39 2.41
CA GLY A 59 12.25 -0.72 2.44
C GLY A 59 12.55 -2.05 3.14
N THR A 60 13.81 -2.29 3.46
CA THR A 60 14.24 -3.56 4.10
C THR A 60 13.84 -3.67 5.57
N ASP A 61 13.63 -2.55 6.25
CA ASP A 61 13.26 -2.50 7.67
C ASP A 61 11.74 -2.49 7.91
N GLY A 62 10.94 -2.46 6.84
CA GLY A 62 9.48 -2.42 6.91
C GLY A 62 8.91 -1.15 7.53
N CYS A 63 9.70 -0.09 7.66
CA CYS A 63 9.30 1.12 8.39
C CYS A 63 9.03 2.31 7.46
N GLY A 64 9.56 2.36 6.24
CA GLY A 64 9.54 3.58 5.44
C GLY A 64 8.14 4.06 4.99
N ALA A 65 7.13 3.19 5.01
CA ALA A 65 5.74 3.55 4.74
C ALA A 65 4.98 4.10 5.96
N LEU A 66 5.55 4.07 7.17
CA LEU A 66 4.88 4.56 8.39
C LEU A 66 4.91 6.09 8.50
N TYR A 67 4.09 6.67 9.38
CA TYR A 67 4.24 8.08 9.78
C TYR A 67 5.59 8.33 10.46
N PRO A 68 6.22 9.52 10.33
CA PRO A 68 7.59 9.77 10.79
C PRO A 68 7.84 9.39 12.25
N GLU A 69 6.91 9.70 13.14
CA GLU A 69 6.98 9.30 14.56
C GLU A 69 6.99 7.77 14.73
N SER A 70 6.15 7.06 13.98
CA SER A 70 6.08 5.61 14.01
C SER A 70 7.33 4.98 13.38
N GLN A 71 7.90 5.58 12.32
CA GLN A 71 9.19 5.17 11.74
C GLN A 71 10.31 5.23 12.79
N LYS A 72 10.47 6.39 13.43
CA LYS A 72 11.53 6.63 14.43
C LYS A 72 11.42 5.63 15.58
N GLN A 73 10.21 5.45 16.11
CA GLN A 73 9.97 4.53 17.22
C GLN A 73 10.23 3.07 16.83
N ASN A 74 9.79 2.63 15.65
CA ASN A 74 10.00 1.26 15.20
C ASN A 74 11.46 0.98 14.84
N ARG A 75 12.17 1.93 14.23
CA ARG A 75 13.62 1.80 13.96
C ARG A 75 14.45 1.76 15.24
N ALA A 76 14.10 2.58 16.23
CA ALA A 76 14.75 2.53 17.54
C ALA A 76 14.52 1.17 18.23
N TRP A 77 13.32 0.61 18.11
CA TRP A 77 13.01 -0.73 18.61
C TRP A 77 13.76 -1.82 17.81
N LEU A 78 13.87 -1.71 16.48
CA LEU A 78 14.64 -2.66 15.66
C LEU A 78 16.13 -2.66 16.05
N ALA A 79 16.69 -1.50 16.41
CA ALA A 79 18.07 -1.39 16.87
C ALA A 79 18.30 -2.00 18.26
N ASN A 80 17.30 -1.92 19.15
CA ASN A 80 17.35 -2.50 20.50
C ASN A 80 16.00 -3.16 20.85
N PRO A 81 15.77 -4.41 20.39
CA PRO A 81 14.48 -5.07 20.55
C PRO A 81 14.12 -5.26 22.03
N THR A 82 12.94 -4.77 22.41
CA THR A 82 12.34 -5.00 23.73
C THR A 82 11.04 -5.80 23.56
N PRO A 83 10.47 -6.39 24.63
CA PRO A 83 9.16 -7.04 24.56
C PRO A 83 8.04 -6.10 24.09
N GLU A 84 8.19 -4.79 24.28
CA GLU A 84 7.19 -3.78 23.94
C GLU A 84 7.51 -3.11 22.59
N ARG A 85 7.07 -3.73 21.49
CA ARG A 85 7.08 -3.05 20.19
C ARG A 85 5.90 -2.08 20.10
N ARG A 86 6.19 -0.80 19.89
CA ARG A 86 5.15 0.20 19.65
C ARG A 86 4.39 -0.09 18.36
N ARG A 87 3.09 0.20 18.39
CA ARG A 87 2.18 -0.01 17.26
C ARG A 87 2.64 0.77 16.02
N GLN A 88 2.71 0.06 14.90
CA GLN A 88 2.96 0.65 13.59
C GLN A 88 1.73 1.44 13.12
N ARG A 89 1.95 2.68 12.68
CA ARG A 89 0.91 3.54 12.09
C ARG A 89 1.32 3.88 10.66
N MET A 90 0.61 3.29 9.69
CA MET A 90 0.83 3.52 8.27
C MET A 90 0.52 4.98 7.91
N ALA A 91 1.33 5.57 7.02
CA ALA A 91 1.02 6.88 6.46
C ALA A 91 -0.24 6.80 5.58
N ASP A 92 -0.99 7.90 5.49
CA ASP A 92 -2.13 7.96 4.57
C ASP A 92 -1.70 8.04 3.10
N PHE A 93 -2.66 7.83 2.20
CA PHE A 93 -2.45 7.86 0.75
C PHE A 93 -1.70 9.11 0.28
N ASN A 94 -2.03 10.30 0.77
CA ASN A 94 -1.44 11.55 0.30
C ASN A 94 0.03 11.67 0.74
N ASN A 95 0.33 11.27 1.98
CA ASN A 95 1.70 11.21 2.47
C ASN A 95 2.52 10.17 1.70
N LEU A 96 1.95 8.99 1.41
CA LEU A 96 2.61 7.96 0.60
C LEU A 96 2.89 8.46 -0.82
N LEU A 97 1.89 9.07 -1.46
CA LEU A 97 2.01 9.64 -2.81
C LEU A 97 3.09 10.73 -2.88
N GLN A 98 3.09 11.66 -1.93
CA GLN A 98 4.10 12.71 -1.88
C GLN A 98 5.53 12.13 -1.73
N ARG A 99 5.68 11.04 -0.97
CA ARG A 99 6.99 10.40 -0.77
C ARG A 99 7.44 9.63 -2.00
N ILE A 100 6.55 8.88 -2.63
CA ILE A 100 6.92 8.09 -3.82
C ILE A 100 7.23 8.97 -5.02
N GLN A 101 6.60 10.14 -5.12
CA GLN A 101 6.91 11.15 -6.14
C GLN A 101 8.25 11.85 -5.90
N ARG A 102 8.74 11.88 -4.66
CA ARG A 102 10.05 12.46 -4.28
C ARG A 102 11.17 11.45 -4.30
N ALA A 103 10.86 10.19 -4.01
CA ALA A 103 11.79 9.09 -4.21
C ALA A 103 12.05 9.00 -5.72
N GLU A 104 13.31 8.99 -6.14
CA GLU A 104 13.76 8.86 -7.53
C GLU A 104 13.37 7.50 -8.18
N LEU A 105 12.34 6.81 -7.67
CA LEU A 105 11.77 5.57 -8.19
C LEU A 105 11.18 5.73 -9.59
N LEU A 106 10.82 6.96 -9.99
CA LEU A 106 10.31 7.27 -11.33
C LEU A 106 11.42 7.51 -12.37
N ASP A 107 12.67 7.70 -11.92
CA ASP A 107 13.84 7.91 -12.80
C ASP A 107 14.61 6.59 -13.07
N ALA A 108 14.21 5.49 -12.45
CA ALA A 108 14.71 4.18 -12.81
C ALA A 108 14.23 3.81 -14.24
N PRO A 109 15.12 3.40 -15.16
CA PRO A 109 14.71 3.04 -16.50
C PRO A 109 13.68 1.91 -16.45
N VAL A 110 12.52 2.12 -17.08
CA VAL A 110 11.50 1.09 -17.24
C VAL A 110 12.18 -0.17 -17.81
N PRO A 111 12.12 -1.32 -17.12
CA PRO A 111 12.71 -2.55 -17.61
C PRO A 111 12.15 -2.84 -19.00
N LYS A 112 13.02 -2.84 -20.02
CA LYS A 112 12.61 -3.25 -21.36
C LYS A 112 12.27 -4.73 -21.29
N PHE A 113 10.99 -5.05 -21.44
CA PHE A 113 10.58 -6.43 -21.67
C PHE A 113 11.22 -6.91 -22.97
N VAL A 114 12.11 -7.89 -22.86
CA VAL A 114 12.62 -8.63 -24.01
C VAL A 114 11.66 -9.79 -24.21
N GLY A 115 10.85 -9.71 -25.28
CA GLY A 115 9.98 -10.78 -25.73
C GLY A 115 10.73 -11.90 -26.42
#